data_AF-A0A954SAG0-F1
#
_entry.id   AF-A0A954SAG0-F1
#
_cell.length_a   1.000
_cell.length_b   1.000
_cell.length_c   1.000
_cell.angle_alpha   90.00
_cell.angle_beta   90.00
_cell.angle_gamma   90.00
#
_symmetry.space_group_name_H-M   'P 1'
#
loop_
_entity.id
_entity.type
_entity.pdbx_description
1 polymer ?
#
loop_
_entity_poly.entity_id
_entity_poly.type
_entity_poly.pdbx_seq_one_letter_code
_entity_poly.pdbx_strand_id
1 'polypeptide(L)'
;MRHESGSYLVSAVEPVRDAPRWVAANHHSQLSTLNSQLDMTISVTEYFASRKDDRKKETRYLNVINKDSCTSCQSCATVCPVDCIYEVPSPIPGQSYHQIDTSRCIGCQMCYRSPNDSTEHYQLTICPWNAIDMLHNPNVKPDDESIFAPYWKGDASAELPWSKLEEYGYQLRLDGQVFLPIAREDLIEILDWLCKSDWLYTEEGDTVAIAEETSRDDEKACFTATYEGRELLDCIFDDWQRVWMD
;
A
#
# COMPACT_ATOMS: atom_id res chain seq x y z
N MET A 1 -72.97 -38.50 20.46
CA MET A 1 -72.69 -37.37 21.38
C MET A 1 -71.80 -36.40 20.62
N ARG A 2 -72.25 -35.16 20.53
CA ARG A 2 -71.73 -34.09 19.67
C ARG A 2 -70.61 -33.29 20.36
N HIS A 3 -69.96 -32.43 19.56
CA HIS A 3 -69.23 -31.20 19.91
C HIS A 3 -67.79 -31.43 20.43
N GLU A 4 -66.77 -30.63 20.10
CA GLU A 4 -66.67 -29.40 19.32
C GLU A 4 -65.19 -29.07 19.05
N SER A 5 -64.94 -28.42 17.91
CA SER A 5 -63.75 -27.65 17.58
C SER A 5 -63.65 -26.40 18.46
N GLY A 6 -62.55 -26.23 19.20
CA GLY A 6 -62.28 -25.07 20.06
C GLY A 6 -61.08 -24.26 19.57
N SER A 7 -61.37 -23.12 18.95
CA SER A 7 -60.46 -22.02 18.63
C SER A 7 -59.79 -21.44 19.89
N TYR A 8 -58.48 -21.21 19.88
CA TYR A 8 -57.83 -20.39 20.91
C TYR A 8 -57.75 -18.93 20.46
N LEU A 9 -58.53 -18.10 21.14
CA LEU A 9 -58.53 -16.64 21.05
C LEU A 9 -57.21 -16.07 21.62
N VAL A 10 -56.60 -15.18 20.85
CA VAL A 10 -55.48 -14.33 21.28
C VAL A 10 -56.03 -13.33 22.29
N SER A 11 -55.61 -13.47 23.55
CA SER A 11 -55.84 -12.50 24.61
C SER A 11 -54.98 -11.25 24.34
N ALA A 12 -55.65 -10.11 24.13
CA ALA A 12 -55.01 -8.80 24.03
C ALA A 12 -54.48 -8.39 25.40
N VAL A 13 -53.16 -8.22 25.52
CA VAL A 13 -52.51 -7.66 26.71
C VAL A 13 -52.67 -6.14 26.65
N GLU A 14 -53.29 -5.57 27.68
CA GLU A 14 -53.51 -4.14 27.84
C GLU A 14 -52.19 -3.36 27.98
N PRO A 15 -52.10 -2.13 27.45
CA PRO A 15 -50.89 -1.31 27.55
C PRO A 15 -50.74 -0.74 28.96
N VAL A 16 -49.63 -1.09 29.61
CA VAL A 16 -49.19 -0.48 30.87
C VAL A 16 -48.99 1.02 30.66
N ARG A 17 -49.78 1.79 31.39
CA ARG A 17 -49.62 3.24 31.55
C ARG A 17 -48.46 3.50 32.51
N ASP A 18 -47.77 4.61 32.28
CA ASP A 18 -46.76 5.27 33.13
C ASP A 18 -45.28 4.99 32.79
N ALA A 19 -44.79 5.74 31.79
CA ALA A 19 -43.38 6.11 31.70
C ALA A 19 -43.26 7.66 31.81
N PRO A 20 -42.27 8.20 32.55
CA PRO A 20 -42.17 9.62 32.83
C PRO A 20 -41.89 10.48 31.58
N ARG A 21 -42.64 11.56 31.42
CA ARG A 21 -42.53 12.59 30.36
C ARG A 21 -41.26 13.43 30.52
N TRP A 22 -40.12 12.93 30.05
CA TRP A 22 -38.97 13.80 29.71
C TRP A 22 -37.96 13.17 28.75
N VAL A 23 -38.39 12.43 27.73
CA VAL A 23 -37.49 12.13 26.58
C VAL A 23 -38.31 12.18 25.29
N ALA A 24 -38.54 13.40 24.80
CA ALA A 24 -39.09 13.64 23.48
C ALA A 24 -38.33 14.81 22.86
N ALA A 25 -37.15 14.54 22.33
CA ALA A 25 -36.49 15.39 21.34
C ALA A 25 -35.43 14.59 20.57
N ASN A 26 -35.63 14.50 19.26
CA ASN A 26 -34.62 14.34 18.21
C ASN A 26 -33.70 13.11 18.25
N HIS A 27 -34.18 11.99 17.67
CA HIS A 27 -33.32 10.89 17.20
C HIS A 27 -33.57 10.58 15.72
N HIS A 28 -33.30 11.55 14.84
CA HIS A 28 -33.24 11.28 13.39
C HIS A 28 -32.09 11.99 12.66
N SER A 29 -31.14 12.61 13.38
CA SER A 29 -30.01 13.31 12.75
C SER A 29 -28.64 12.99 13.37
N GLN A 30 -28.50 11.85 14.07
CA GLN A 30 -27.23 11.42 14.68
C GLN A 30 -26.88 9.96 14.35
N LEU A 31 -27.25 9.48 13.17
CA LEU A 31 -26.73 8.21 12.62
C LEU A 31 -25.64 8.41 11.57
N SER A 32 -25.21 9.66 11.32
CA SER A 32 -24.17 9.97 10.32
C SER A 32 -22.79 10.24 10.89
N THR A 33 -22.58 10.11 12.21
CA THR A 33 -21.31 10.49 12.86
C THR A 33 -20.68 9.39 13.72
N LEU A 34 -21.22 8.16 13.67
CA LEU A 34 -20.71 7.00 14.39
C LEU A 34 -20.51 5.80 13.45
N ASN A 35 -19.91 6.05 12.28
CA ASN A 35 -19.50 4.97 11.36
C ASN A 35 -18.06 5.12 10.86
N SER A 36 -17.23 5.98 11.48
CA SER A 36 -15.83 6.19 11.10
C SER A 36 -14.84 5.29 11.88
N GLN A 37 -15.33 4.36 12.70
CA GLN A 37 -14.50 3.50 13.57
C GLN A 37 -14.43 2.04 13.12
N LEU A 38 -14.71 1.73 11.85
CA LEU A 38 -14.67 0.35 11.35
C LEU A 38 -13.72 0.11 10.18
N ASP A 39 -12.88 1.08 9.80
CA ASP A 39 -11.94 0.83 8.70
C ASP A 39 -10.62 0.19 9.13
N MET A 40 -10.26 0.04 10.41
CA MET A 40 -9.00 -0.60 10.91
C MET A 40 -7.66 -0.15 10.28
N THR A 41 -7.65 0.58 9.18
CA THR A 41 -6.55 0.83 8.25
C THR A 41 -6.82 2.13 7.55
N ILE A 42 -5.77 2.92 7.45
CA ILE A 42 -5.81 4.22 6.83
C ILE A 42 -5.74 4.07 5.30
N SER A 43 -6.74 4.59 4.60
CA SER A 43 -6.69 4.65 3.12
C SER A 43 -5.56 5.57 2.66
N VAL A 44 -5.07 5.39 1.43
CA VAL A 44 -4.03 6.24 0.82
C VAL A 44 -4.35 7.74 0.93
N THR A 45 -5.63 8.12 0.79
CA THR A 45 -6.07 9.51 0.91
C THR A 45 -5.93 10.03 2.35
N GLU A 46 -6.43 9.28 3.33
CA GLU A 46 -6.32 9.68 4.74
C GLU A 46 -4.87 9.61 5.24
N TYR A 47 -4.07 8.69 4.69
CA TYR A 47 -2.68 8.49 5.04
C TYR A 47 -1.87 9.75 4.75
N PHE A 48 -1.86 10.21 3.50
CA PHE A 48 -1.08 11.38 3.12
C PHE A 48 -1.63 12.70 3.69
N ALA A 49 -2.93 12.75 4.01
CA ALA A 49 -3.52 13.92 4.70
C ALA A 49 -3.12 14.03 6.18
N SER A 50 -2.77 12.91 6.85
CA SER A 50 -2.57 12.89 8.31
C SER A 50 -1.15 12.52 8.75
N ARG A 51 -0.41 11.76 7.93
CA ARG A 51 0.93 11.27 8.25
C ARG A 51 1.97 12.14 7.56
N LYS A 52 2.95 12.56 8.35
CA LYS A 52 4.11 13.29 7.86
C LYS A 52 5.30 12.35 7.86
N ASP A 53 6.22 12.59 6.94
CA ASP A 53 7.49 11.90 6.95
C ASP A 53 8.30 12.25 8.20
N ASP A 54 8.71 11.20 8.91
CA ASP A 54 9.43 11.25 10.17
C ASP A 54 10.70 10.38 10.16
N ARG A 55 11.06 9.77 9.01
CA ARG A 55 12.24 8.91 8.93
C ARG A 55 13.53 9.73 8.81
N LYS A 56 14.39 9.60 9.80
CA LYS A 56 15.65 10.35 9.88
C LYS A 56 16.83 9.71 9.16
N LYS A 57 16.80 8.39 8.93
CA LYS A 57 17.92 7.64 8.37
C LYS A 57 17.43 6.47 7.53
N GLU A 58 18.16 6.22 6.44
CA GLU A 58 17.99 5.01 5.63
C GLU A 58 18.23 3.73 6.43
N THR A 59 17.41 2.72 6.15
CA THR A 59 17.37 1.45 6.87
C THR A 59 18.04 0.36 6.08
N ARG A 60 18.63 -0.65 6.74
CA ARG A 60 19.32 -1.74 6.02
C ARG A 60 18.39 -2.51 5.08
N TYR A 61 17.10 -2.53 5.40
CA TYR A 61 16.08 -3.27 4.68
C TYR A 61 14.93 -2.35 4.28
N LEU A 62 14.35 -2.64 3.12
CA LEU A 62 13.09 -2.07 2.65
C LEU A 62 12.11 -3.20 2.40
N ASN A 63 10.82 -2.92 2.56
CA ASN A 63 9.77 -3.89 2.29
C ASN A 63 8.84 -3.29 1.24
N VAL A 64 8.46 -4.10 0.25
CA VAL A 64 7.57 -3.71 -0.84
C VAL A 64 6.48 -4.77 -0.95
N ILE A 65 5.24 -4.37 -1.20
CA ILE A 65 4.14 -5.30 -1.36
C ILE A 65 3.99 -5.64 -2.84
N ASN A 66 3.70 -6.90 -3.14
CA ASN A 66 3.24 -7.32 -4.45
C ASN A 66 1.72 -7.20 -4.49
N LYS A 67 1.22 -6.23 -5.26
CA LYS A 67 -0.21 -5.96 -5.43
C LYS A 67 -1.01 -7.20 -5.85
N ASP A 68 -0.47 -8.02 -6.75
CA ASP A 68 -1.19 -9.17 -7.32
C ASP A 68 -1.33 -10.33 -6.31
N SER A 69 -0.49 -10.34 -5.27
CA SER A 69 -0.55 -11.32 -4.18
C SER A 69 -1.28 -10.77 -2.94
N CYS A 70 -1.50 -9.46 -2.86
CA CYS A 70 -2.08 -8.82 -1.69
C CYS A 70 -3.62 -8.78 -1.76
N THR A 71 -4.29 -9.23 -0.70
CA THR A 71 -5.77 -9.26 -0.65
C THR A 71 -6.38 -8.18 0.25
N SER A 72 -5.59 -7.18 0.65
CA SER A 72 -5.98 -6.17 1.65
C SER A 72 -6.49 -6.75 3.00
N CYS A 73 -5.85 -7.82 3.51
CA CYS A 73 -6.29 -8.49 4.74
C CYS A 73 -5.95 -7.77 6.06
N GLN A 74 -5.19 -6.67 5.99
CA GLN A 74 -4.81 -5.81 7.13
C GLN A 74 -3.83 -6.38 8.16
N SER A 75 -3.40 -7.63 8.02
CA SER A 75 -2.46 -8.25 8.97
C SER A 75 -1.13 -7.49 9.08
N CYS A 76 -0.56 -7.04 7.96
CA CYS A 76 0.71 -6.33 7.95
C CYS A 76 0.60 -4.90 8.51
N ALA A 77 -0.48 -4.17 8.19
CA ALA A 77 -0.68 -2.79 8.62
C ALA A 77 -0.82 -2.69 10.14
N THR A 78 -1.58 -3.61 10.76
CA THR A 78 -1.84 -3.62 12.20
C THR A 78 -0.62 -3.88 13.08
N VAL A 79 0.45 -4.47 12.52
CA VAL A 79 1.68 -4.75 13.27
C VAL A 79 2.82 -3.78 12.96
N CYS A 80 2.64 -2.86 12.00
CA CYS A 80 3.69 -1.95 11.60
C CYS A 80 3.93 -0.90 12.70
N PRO A 81 5.10 -0.87 13.35
CA PRO A 81 5.32 -0.01 14.52
C PRO A 81 5.40 1.50 14.21
N VAL A 82 5.45 1.86 12.93
CA VAL A 82 5.53 3.25 12.45
C VAL A 82 4.34 3.66 11.59
N ASP A 83 3.31 2.81 11.49
CA ASP A 83 2.10 3.04 10.69
C ASP A 83 2.44 3.56 9.27
N CYS A 84 3.32 2.86 8.54
CA CYS A 84 3.74 3.27 7.18
C CYS A 84 3.13 2.41 6.07
N ILE A 85 2.07 1.66 6.37
CA ILE A 85 1.37 0.78 5.41
C ILE A 85 -0.06 1.30 5.30
N TYR A 86 -0.48 1.60 4.08
CA TYR A 86 -1.81 2.16 3.79
C TYR A 86 -2.52 1.31 2.74
N GLU A 87 -3.84 1.37 2.75
CA GLU A 87 -4.66 0.68 1.75
C GLU A 87 -4.84 1.55 0.51
N VAL A 88 -4.67 0.95 -0.66
CA VAL A 88 -5.05 1.51 -1.95
C VAL A 88 -6.37 0.85 -2.37
N PRO A 89 -7.50 1.56 -2.24
CA PRO A 89 -8.81 0.99 -2.52
C PRO A 89 -9.03 0.79 -4.02
N SER A 90 -9.65 -0.33 -4.39
CA SER A 90 -10.14 -0.56 -5.76
C SER A 90 -11.67 -0.60 -5.79
N PRO A 91 -12.33 -0.05 -6.82
CA PRO A 91 -13.76 -0.24 -7.02
C PRO A 91 -14.12 -1.68 -7.41
N ILE A 92 -13.13 -2.49 -7.82
CA ILE A 92 -13.33 -3.90 -8.16
C ILE A 92 -13.14 -4.73 -6.89
N PRO A 93 -14.15 -5.54 -6.47
CA PRO A 93 -14.04 -6.37 -5.28
C PRO A 93 -12.82 -7.29 -5.32
N GLY A 94 -12.06 -7.32 -4.22
CA GLY A 94 -10.87 -8.16 -4.07
C GLY A 94 -9.61 -7.64 -4.77
N GLN A 95 -9.64 -6.43 -5.35
CA GLN A 95 -8.45 -5.80 -5.96
C GLN A 95 -7.89 -4.62 -5.15
N SER A 96 -8.46 -4.32 -3.97
CA SER A 96 -7.77 -3.46 -3.01
C SER A 96 -6.51 -4.16 -2.53
N TYR A 97 -5.46 -3.38 -2.29
CA TYR A 97 -4.19 -3.89 -1.83
C TYR A 97 -3.53 -2.88 -0.88
N HIS A 98 -2.50 -3.32 -0.18
CA HIS A 98 -1.67 -2.46 0.64
C HIS A 98 -0.44 -2.00 -0.11
N GLN A 99 0.00 -0.78 0.16
CA GLN A 99 1.30 -0.29 -0.24
C GLN A 99 2.08 0.18 1.00
N ILE A 100 3.40 0.00 0.96
CA ILE A 100 4.31 0.46 1.99
C ILE A 100 4.90 1.79 1.54
N ASP A 101 4.79 2.81 2.39
CA ASP A 101 5.57 4.03 2.27
C ASP A 101 7.04 3.72 2.57
N THR A 102 7.82 3.46 1.52
CA THR A 102 9.23 3.12 1.65
C THR A 102 10.04 4.28 2.18
N SER A 103 9.53 5.52 2.20
CA SER A 103 10.21 6.68 2.79
C SER A 103 10.07 6.71 4.32
N ARG A 104 9.03 6.10 4.88
CA ARG A 104 8.80 5.99 6.33
C ARG A 104 9.11 4.61 6.91
N CYS A 105 9.18 3.58 6.06
CA CYS A 105 9.53 2.23 6.47
C CYS A 105 10.87 2.19 7.21
N ILE A 106 10.89 1.50 8.36
CA ILE A 106 12.09 1.33 9.18
C ILE A 106 12.78 -0.04 9.00
N GLY A 107 12.31 -0.87 8.06
CA GLY A 107 12.89 -2.18 7.77
C GLY A 107 12.89 -3.15 8.95
N CYS A 108 11.89 -3.04 9.85
CA CYS A 108 11.79 -3.86 11.07
C CYS A 108 11.35 -5.31 10.85
N GLN A 109 10.91 -5.66 9.63
CA GLN A 109 10.49 -7.01 9.21
C GLN A 109 9.24 -7.58 9.90
N MET A 110 8.66 -6.86 10.87
CA MET A 110 7.47 -7.32 11.63
C MET A 110 6.26 -7.55 10.72
N CYS A 111 6.11 -6.81 9.62
CA CYS A 111 5.00 -6.99 8.68
C CYS A 111 5.06 -8.33 7.91
N TYR A 112 6.21 -9.00 7.92
CA TYR A 112 6.43 -10.27 7.24
C TYR A 112 6.42 -11.45 8.21
N ARG A 113 7.15 -11.38 9.33
CA ARG A 113 7.33 -12.48 10.29
C ARG A 113 7.21 -11.99 11.73
N SER A 114 6.57 -12.77 12.61
CA SER A 114 6.68 -12.58 14.07
C SER A 114 7.95 -13.27 14.58
N PRO A 115 8.96 -12.52 15.07
CA PRO A 115 10.18 -13.12 15.58
C PRO A 115 9.95 -13.87 16.90
N ASN A 116 9.04 -13.39 17.74
CA ASN A 116 8.83 -13.92 19.09
C ASN A 116 8.11 -15.27 19.11
N ASP A 117 7.34 -15.55 18.06
CA ASP A 117 6.49 -16.75 17.98
C ASP A 117 7.02 -17.78 16.97
N SER A 118 8.15 -17.51 16.31
CA SER A 118 8.79 -18.44 15.38
C SER A 118 9.70 -19.43 16.13
N THR A 119 9.81 -20.67 15.64
CA THR A 119 10.75 -21.69 16.15
C THR A 119 11.56 -22.29 15.02
N GLU A 120 12.43 -23.27 15.32
CA GLU A 120 13.16 -24.03 14.30
C GLU A 120 12.26 -24.89 13.39
N HIS A 121 11.03 -25.22 13.83
CA HIS A 121 10.13 -26.10 13.09
C HIS A 121 9.01 -25.37 12.36
N TYR A 122 8.70 -24.15 12.76
CA TYR A 122 7.64 -23.37 12.15
C TYR A 122 7.94 -21.88 12.19
N GLN A 123 7.55 -21.22 11.11
CA GLN A 123 7.64 -19.78 10.95
C GLN A 123 6.23 -19.18 11.03
N LEU A 124 6.02 -18.27 11.97
CA LEU A 124 4.78 -17.50 12.02
C LEU A 124 4.91 -16.30 11.09
N THR A 125 4.30 -16.40 9.90
CA THR A 125 4.20 -15.29 8.95
C THR A 125 3.03 -14.37 9.33
N ILE A 126 3.24 -13.07 9.23
CA ILE A 126 2.19 -12.06 9.42
C ILE A 126 1.39 -11.88 8.13
N CYS A 127 2.07 -11.85 6.98
CA CYS A 127 1.38 -11.87 5.69
C CYS A 127 1.05 -13.32 5.33
N PRO A 128 -0.24 -13.72 5.32
CA PRO A 128 -0.62 -15.09 4.99
C PRO A 128 -0.48 -15.39 3.48
N TRP A 129 -0.34 -14.35 2.66
CA TRP A 129 -0.30 -14.44 1.19
C TRP A 129 1.11 -14.41 0.61
N ASN A 130 2.14 -14.30 1.45
CA ASN A 130 3.51 -14.11 1.01
C ASN A 130 3.67 -12.95 0.00
N ALA A 131 2.94 -11.85 0.23
CA ALA A 131 2.86 -10.72 -0.68
C ALA A 131 3.87 -9.61 -0.37
N ILE A 132 4.89 -9.86 0.46
CA ILE A 132 5.84 -8.83 0.90
C ILE A 132 7.24 -9.30 0.54
N ASP A 133 7.88 -8.56 -0.35
CA ASP A 133 9.29 -8.72 -0.66
C ASP A 133 10.12 -7.89 0.32
N MET A 134 11.14 -8.52 0.91
CA MET A 134 12.14 -7.85 1.73
C MET A 134 13.41 -7.65 0.91
N LEU A 135 13.87 -6.40 0.86
CA LEU A 135 15.00 -5.97 0.03
C LEU A 135 16.18 -5.58 0.90
N HIS A 136 17.39 -5.91 0.45
CA HIS A 136 18.59 -5.21 0.90
C HIS A 136 18.59 -3.79 0.33
N ASN A 137 18.49 -2.78 1.20
CA ASN A 137 18.26 -1.41 0.78
C ASN A 137 19.44 -0.87 -0.08
N PRO A 138 19.20 -0.55 -1.37
CA PRO A 138 20.23 -0.01 -2.25
C PRO A 138 20.78 1.35 -1.77
N ASN A 139 20.01 2.12 -1.00
CA ASN A 139 20.45 3.41 -0.47
C ASN A 139 21.44 3.30 0.70
N VAL A 140 21.55 2.13 1.34
CA VAL A 140 22.53 1.87 2.41
C VAL A 140 23.77 1.17 1.88
N LYS A 141 23.56 0.22 0.96
CA LYS A 141 24.65 -0.52 0.31
C LYS A 141 24.37 -0.56 -1.19
N PRO A 142 24.73 0.50 -1.93
CA PRO A 142 24.62 0.51 -3.38
C PRO A 142 25.61 -0.49 -3.99
N ASP A 143 25.28 -1.01 -5.16
CA ASP A 143 26.23 -1.75 -5.98
C ASP A 143 27.14 -0.76 -6.71
N ASP A 144 28.26 -1.26 -7.25
CA ASP A 144 29.22 -0.42 -7.97
C ASP A 144 28.60 0.19 -9.25
N GLU A 145 27.67 -0.53 -9.87
CA GLU A 145 26.90 -0.10 -11.03
C GLU A 145 25.42 -0.42 -10.83
N SER A 146 24.56 0.51 -11.24
CA SER A 146 23.11 0.32 -11.16
C SER A 146 22.60 -0.55 -12.29
N ILE A 147 21.62 -1.40 -12.00
CA ILE A 147 20.90 -2.18 -13.02
C ILE A 147 20.16 -1.30 -14.04
N PHE A 148 19.89 -0.04 -13.71
CA PHE A 148 19.28 0.93 -14.63
C PHE A 148 20.29 1.56 -15.60
N ALA A 149 21.59 1.52 -15.29
CA ALA A 149 22.61 2.24 -16.05
C ALA A 149 22.68 1.83 -17.54
N PRO A 150 22.58 0.54 -17.92
CA PRO A 150 22.58 0.14 -19.34
C PRO A 150 21.42 0.71 -20.15
N TYR A 151 20.30 1.01 -19.47
CA TYR A 151 19.04 1.43 -20.07
C TYR A 151 18.92 2.95 -20.19
N TRP A 152 19.72 3.74 -19.48
CA TRP A 152 19.68 5.19 -19.62
C TRP A 152 20.31 5.66 -20.95
N LYS A 153 19.56 6.44 -21.74
CA LYS A 153 19.98 7.05 -23.02
C LYS A 153 19.86 8.57 -23.04
N GLY A 154 19.53 9.19 -21.91
CA GLY A 154 19.50 10.63 -21.79
C GLY A 154 20.90 11.24 -21.70
N ASP A 155 20.99 12.42 -21.09
CA ASP A 155 22.26 13.11 -20.93
C ASP A 155 23.29 12.25 -20.16
N ALA A 156 24.42 11.96 -20.79
CA ALA A 156 25.51 11.17 -20.23
C ALA A 156 26.26 11.90 -19.10
N SER A 157 26.08 13.21 -18.97
CA SER A 157 26.64 14.02 -17.87
C SER A 157 25.71 14.11 -16.66
N ALA A 158 24.48 13.61 -16.77
CA ALA A 158 23.53 13.62 -15.66
C ALA A 158 23.96 12.65 -14.55
N GLU A 159 23.95 13.14 -13.31
CA GLU A 159 24.15 12.32 -12.12
C GLU A 159 22.79 11.81 -11.63
N LEU A 160 22.42 10.59 -12.04
CA LEU A 160 21.13 10.01 -11.66
C LEU A 160 21.19 9.43 -10.23
N PRO A 161 20.08 9.54 -9.46
CA PRO A 161 19.98 8.99 -8.11
C PRO A 161 19.72 7.47 -8.14
N TRP A 162 20.68 6.71 -8.68
CA TRP A 162 20.54 5.29 -9.02
C TRP A 162 19.89 4.42 -7.94
N SER A 163 20.35 4.52 -6.69
CA SER A 163 19.81 3.71 -5.60
C SER A 163 18.34 3.99 -5.32
N LYS A 164 17.88 5.23 -5.50
CA LYS A 164 16.48 5.61 -5.35
C LYS A 164 15.64 5.20 -6.56
N LEU A 165 16.24 5.22 -7.76
CA LEU A 165 15.59 4.67 -8.95
C LEU A 165 15.38 3.16 -8.82
N GLU A 166 16.34 2.44 -8.24
CA GLU A 166 16.19 1.02 -7.93
C GLU A 166 15.07 0.75 -6.90
N GLU A 167 15.01 1.54 -5.82
CA GLU A 167 13.95 1.43 -4.81
C GLU A 167 12.56 1.64 -5.41
N TYR A 168 12.32 2.79 -6.06
CA TYR A 168 11.00 3.13 -6.59
C TYR A 168 10.67 2.38 -7.88
N GLY A 169 11.67 2.04 -8.69
CA GLY A 169 11.51 1.18 -9.85
C GLY A 169 11.00 -0.20 -9.45
N TYR A 170 11.55 -0.79 -8.38
CA TYR A 170 11.06 -2.08 -7.89
C TYR A 170 9.64 -1.99 -7.32
N GLN A 171 9.31 -0.88 -6.63
CA GLN A 171 7.96 -0.63 -6.18
C GLN A 171 6.98 -0.47 -7.35
N LEU A 172 7.35 0.27 -8.39
CA LEU A 172 6.56 0.39 -9.62
C LEU A 172 6.38 -0.95 -10.33
N ARG A 173 7.39 -1.81 -10.32
CA ARG A 173 7.29 -3.17 -10.87
C ARG A 173 6.21 -3.99 -10.17
N LEU A 174 6.21 -4.00 -8.83
CA LEU A 174 5.31 -4.85 -8.04
C LEU A 174 3.90 -4.27 -7.86
N ASP A 175 3.79 -2.96 -7.65
CA ASP A 175 2.50 -2.31 -7.37
C ASP A 175 1.86 -1.73 -8.63
N GLY A 176 2.66 -1.48 -9.67
CA GLY A 176 2.26 -0.77 -10.88
C GLY A 176 2.07 0.74 -10.70
N GLN A 177 2.13 1.24 -9.46
CA GLN A 177 2.01 2.66 -9.13
C GLN A 177 2.64 2.98 -7.77
N VAL A 178 3.05 4.23 -7.57
CA VAL A 178 3.65 4.75 -6.34
C VAL A 178 2.95 6.06 -5.97
N PHE A 179 2.60 6.21 -4.70
CA PHE A 179 2.09 7.46 -4.15
C PHE A 179 3.16 8.15 -3.32
N LEU A 180 3.33 9.46 -3.53
CA LEU A 180 4.30 10.28 -2.79
C LEU A 180 3.62 11.53 -2.22
N PRO A 181 4.00 12.00 -1.02
CA PRO A 181 3.48 13.23 -0.48
C PRO A 181 4.02 14.45 -1.27
N ILE A 182 3.18 15.44 -1.54
CA ILE A 182 3.58 16.65 -2.28
C ILE A 182 4.69 17.42 -1.56
N ALA A 183 4.71 17.34 -0.23
CA ALA A 183 5.74 17.97 0.60
C ALA A 183 7.15 17.36 0.41
N ARG A 184 7.29 16.20 -0.27
CA ARG A 184 8.57 15.55 -0.57
C ARG A 184 8.93 15.74 -2.04
N GLU A 185 9.19 16.99 -2.41
CA GLU A 185 9.67 17.37 -3.75
C GLU A 185 10.91 16.56 -4.16
N ASP A 186 11.80 16.27 -3.20
CA ASP A 186 13.00 15.46 -3.42
C ASP A 186 12.70 14.01 -3.85
N LEU A 187 11.56 13.43 -3.43
CA LEU A 187 11.13 12.11 -3.90
C LEU A 187 10.41 12.21 -5.25
N ILE A 188 9.62 13.27 -5.46
CA ILE A 188 8.95 13.54 -6.73
C ILE A 188 10.00 13.67 -7.85
N GLU A 189 11.09 14.39 -7.59
CA GLU A 189 12.21 14.52 -8.53
C GLU A 189 12.84 13.17 -8.91
N ILE A 190 12.83 12.17 -8.03
CA ILE A 190 13.28 10.80 -8.37
C ILE A 190 12.36 10.19 -9.42
N LEU A 191 11.04 10.26 -9.21
CA LEU A 191 10.06 9.67 -10.11
C LEU A 191 10.01 10.42 -11.45
N ASP A 192 10.29 11.72 -11.46
CA ASP A 192 10.43 12.51 -12.68
C ASP A 192 11.52 11.97 -13.61
N TRP A 193 12.59 11.36 -13.10
CA TRP A 193 13.60 10.67 -13.93
C TRP A 193 13.00 9.44 -14.64
N LEU A 194 12.14 8.68 -13.96
CA LEU A 194 11.44 7.55 -14.56
C LEU A 194 10.37 8.00 -15.57
N CYS A 195 9.90 9.25 -15.47
CA CYS A 195 8.98 9.86 -16.43
C CYS A 195 9.63 10.38 -17.72
N LYS A 196 10.97 10.45 -17.79
CA LYS A 196 11.67 10.86 -19.01
C LYS A 196 11.62 9.74 -20.05
N SER A 197 11.37 10.09 -21.32
CA SER A 197 11.37 9.14 -22.43
C SER A 197 12.78 8.79 -22.94
N ASP A 198 13.71 8.57 -22.01
CA ASP A 198 15.14 8.37 -22.26
C ASP A 198 15.59 6.94 -21.89
N TRP A 199 14.66 6.04 -21.56
CA TRP A 199 14.96 4.66 -21.17
C TRP A 199 14.89 3.72 -22.36
N LEU A 200 16.01 3.08 -22.70
CA LEU A 200 16.13 2.11 -23.79
C LEU A 200 15.14 0.96 -23.60
N TYR A 201 14.33 0.73 -24.62
CA TYR A 201 13.32 -0.31 -24.64
C TYR A 201 13.61 -1.40 -25.67
N THR A 202 14.15 -1.02 -26.83
CA THR A 202 14.42 -1.94 -27.95
C THR A 202 15.90 -1.95 -28.34
N GLU A 203 16.34 -3.02 -29.01
CA GLU A 203 17.71 -3.11 -29.54
C GLU A 203 17.96 -2.09 -30.66
N GLU A 204 16.90 -1.65 -31.35
CA GLU A 204 16.93 -0.61 -32.38
C GLU A 204 17.20 0.80 -31.83
N GLY A 205 17.15 0.96 -30.50
CA GLY A 205 17.44 2.23 -29.83
C GLY A 205 16.20 3.04 -29.47
N ASP A 206 14.99 2.47 -29.56
CA ASP A 206 13.77 3.17 -29.13
C ASP A 206 13.79 3.38 -27.61
N THR A 207 13.33 4.55 -27.18
CA THR A 207 13.27 4.93 -25.77
C THR A 207 11.83 5.17 -25.32
N VAL A 208 11.57 4.88 -24.05
CA VAL A 208 10.25 5.01 -23.41
C VAL A 208 10.36 5.72 -22.07
N ALA A 209 9.24 6.22 -21.58
CA ALA A 209 9.12 6.61 -20.17
C ALA A 209 8.68 5.38 -19.38
N ILE A 210 9.32 5.13 -18.24
CA ILE A 210 9.00 4.00 -17.36
C ILE A 210 7.69 4.27 -16.60
N ALA A 211 7.47 5.51 -16.20
CA ALA A 211 6.29 5.93 -15.44
C ALA A 211 5.68 7.21 -16.00
N GLU A 212 4.46 7.50 -15.61
CA GLU A 212 3.80 8.79 -15.84
C GLU A 212 3.11 9.25 -14.55
N GLU A 213 3.07 10.56 -14.31
CA GLU A 213 2.25 11.12 -13.25
C GLU A 213 0.78 11.07 -13.68
N THR A 214 -0.01 10.22 -13.03
CA THR A 214 -1.42 10.00 -13.39
C THR A 214 -2.39 10.84 -12.57
N SER A 215 -2.00 11.29 -11.38
CA SER A 215 -2.79 12.23 -10.59
C SER A 215 -1.96 13.01 -9.58
N ARG A 216 -2.47 14.19 -9.21
CA ARG A 216 -1.91 15.08 -8.20
C ARG A 216 -3.05 15.83 -7.51
N ASP A 217 -3.01 15.85 -6.18
CA ASP A 217 -3.85 16.69 -5.33
C ASP A 217 -2.97 17.48 -4.34
N ASP A 218 -3.59 18.17 -3.39
CA ASP A 218 -2.87 19.01 -2.41
C ASP A 218 -2.00 18.19 -1.43
N GLU A 219 -2.26 16.88 -1.28
CA GLU A 219 -1.61 16.01 -0.31
C GLU A 219 -0.60 15.06 -0.97
N LYS A 220 -0.92 14.51 -2.14
CA LYS A 220 -0.09 13.48 -2.81
C LYS A 220 -0.06 13.58 -4.33
N ALA A 221 1.00 13.03 -4.91
CA ALA A 221 1.12 12.68 -6.32
C ALA A 221 1.11 11.16 -6.50
N CYS A 222 0.59 10.69 -7.63
CA CYS A 222 0.58 9.29 -8.02
C CYS A 222 1.31 9.13 -9.35
N PHE A 223 2.30 8.23 -9.36
CA PHE A 223 3.03 7.81 -10.55
C PHE A 223 2.64 6.39 -10.89
N THR A 224 2.27 6.14 -12.13
CA THR A 224 1.89 4.80 -12.61
C THR A 224 2.89 4.33 -13.65
N ALA A 225 3.31 3.08 -13.56
CA ALA A 225 4.17 2.48 -14.58
C ALA A 225 3.40 2.38 -15.91
N THR A 226 4.00 2.88 -16.99
CA THR A 226 3.46 2.76 -18.35
C THR A 226 3.44 1.28 -18.77
N TYR A 227 2.76 0.96 -19.86
CA TYR A 227 2.72 -0.43 -20.34
C TYR A 227 4.14 -0.92 -20.70
N GLU A 228 4.85 -0.17 -21.54
CA GLU A 228 6.24 -0.45 -21.92
C GLU A 228 7.19 -0.37 -20.72
N GLY A 229 6.93 0.55 -19.79
CA GLY A 229 7.67 0.68 -18.56
C GLY A 229 7.59 -0.56 -17.67
N ARG A 230 6.42 -1.21 -17.58
CA ARG A 230 6.26 -2.48 -16.83
C ARG A 230 7.09 -3.59 -17.46
N GLU A 231 6.97 -3.78 -18.77
CA GLU A 231 7.75 -4.79 -19.51
C GLU A 231 9.26 -4.55 -19.33
N LEU A 232 9.69 -3.28 -19.40
CA LEU A 232 11.07 -2.89 -19.18
C LEU A 232 11.54 -3.16 -17.74
N LEU A 233 10.73 -2.81 -16.74
CA LEU A 233 11.04 -3.08 -15.34
C LEU A 233 11.16 -4.58 -15.07
N ASP A 234 10.33 -5.42 -15.70
CA ASP A 234 10.46 -6.88 -15.61
C ASP A 234 11.80 -7.37 -16.17
N CYS A 235 12.26 -6.83 -17.30
CA CYS A 235 13.59 -7.13 -17.83
C CYS A 235 14.73 -6.62 -16.92
N ILE A 236 14.61 -5.40 -16.40
CA ILE A 236 15.63 -4.77 -15.54
C ILE A 236 15.81 -5.57 -14.23
N PHE A 237 14.72 -6.06 -13.66
CA PHE A 237 14.72 -6.69 -12.34
C PHE A 237 14.73 -8.23 -12.34
N ASP A 238 14.74 -8.89 -13.51
CA ASP A 238 14.64 -10.37 -13.64
C ASP A 238 15.67 -11.10 -12.74
N ASP A 239 16.93 -10.66 -12.79
CA ASP A 239 18.03 -11.23 -12.02
C ASP A 239 18.46 -10.38 -10.82
N TRP A 240 17.61 -9.46 -10.32
CA TRP A 240 18.02 -8.51 -9.29
C TRP A 240 18.19 -9.16 -7.90
N GLN A 241 19.46 -9.32 -7.49
CA GLN A 241 19.87 -10.05 -6.28
C GLN A 241 19.78 -9.22 -4.99
N ARG A 242 18.69 -8.46 -4.80
CA ARG A 242 18.43 -7.70 -3.56
C ARG A 242 17.26 -8.23 -2.75
N VAL A 243 16.36 -8.98 -3.39
CA VAL A 243 15.28 -9.67 -2.71
C VAL A 243 15.89 -10.79 -1.87
N TRP A 244 15.64 -10.77 -0.57
CA TRP A 244 16.01 -11.86 0.31
C TRP A 244 14.77 -12.26 1.08
N MET A 245 14.22 -13.39 0.67
CA MET A 245 13.21 -14.12 1.41
C MET A 245 13.81 -15.50 1.69
N ASP A 246 13.63 -15.97 2.92
CA ASP A 246 14.18 -17.24 3.42
C ASP A 246 13.66 -18.45 2.62
#